data_AF-A0A530QTE0-F1
#
_entry.id   AF-A0A530QTE0-F1
#
_cell.length_a   1.000
_cell.length_b   1.000
_cell.length_c   1.000
_cell.angle_alpha   90.00
_cell.angle_beta   90.00
_cell.angle_gamma   90.00
#
_symmetry.space_group_name_H-M   'P 1'
#
loop_
_entity.id
_entity.type
_entity.pdbx_description
1 polymer ?
#
loop_
_entity_poly.entity_id
_entity_poly.type
_entity_poly.pdbx_seq_one_letter_code
_entity_poly.pdbx_strand_id
1 'polypeptide(L)'
;MQARLKNPVMLIPGALQALLALDKSTEAADVPYVTRKLVHLRASQINGCSVCVDMHARELKKAGEKDERIFAVSAWRQTPYFT
;
A
#
# COMPACT_ATOMS: atom_id res chain seq x y z
N MET A 1 -11.86 -16.08 3.90
CA MET A 1 -11.97 -16.12 2.42
C MET A 1 -10.85 -17.01 1.90
N GLN A 2 -11.09 -17.92 0.95
CA GLN A 2 -10.04 -18.72 0.32
C GLN A 2 -9.61 -18.10 -1.00
N ALA A 3 -8.30 -18.07 -1.28
CA ALA A 3 -7.76 -17.56 -2.53
C ALA A 3 -8.13 -18.47 -3.71
N ARG A 4 -8.61 -17.89 -4.82
CA ARG A 4 -8.97 -18.63 -6.05
C ARG A 4 -7.74 -19.17 -6.79
N LEU A 5 -6.62 -18.45 -6.71
CA LEU A 5 -5.31 -18.89 -7.17
C LEU A 5 -4.31 -18.66 -6.03
N LYS A 6 -3.64 -19.73 -5.58
CA LYS A 6 -2.67 -19.65 -4.50
C LYS A 6 -1.34 -19.14 -5.05
N ASN A 7 -0.77 -18.13 -4.39
CA ASN A 7 0.58 -17.60 -4.66
C ASN A 7 0.87 -17.24 -6.14
N PRO A 8 0.00 -16.45 -6.82
CA PRO A 8 0.16 -16.16 -8.25
C PRO A 8 1.52 -15.56 -8.59
N VAL A 9 2.05 -14.69 -7.72
CA VAL A 9 3.36 -14.05 -7.87
C VAL A 9 4.53 -15.06 -7.90
N MET A 10 4.36 -16.21 -7.25
CA MET A 10 5.36 -17.29 -7.24
C MET A 10 5.20 -18.26 -8.42
N LEU A 11 3.98 -18.39 -8.96
CA LEU A 11 3.67 -19.36 -10.00
C LEU A 11 3.83 -18.79 -11.41
N ILE A 12 3.66 -17.48 -11.59
CA ILE A 12 3.76 -16.83 -12.89
C ILE A 12 5.21 -16.38 -13.13
N PRO A 13 5.93 -16.92 -14.12
CA PRO A 13 7.31 -16.54 -14.40
C PRO A 13 7.47 -15.03 -14.60
N GLY A 14 8.43 -14.43 -13.91
CA GLY A 14 8.74 -12.99 -14.01
C GLY A 14 7.82 -12.06 -13.23
N ALA A 15 6.68 -12.53 -12.68
CA ALA A 15 5.72 -11.67 -11.99
C ALA A 15 6.32 -10.98 -10.76
N LEU A 16 7.03 -11.74 -9.91
CA LEU A 16 7.71 -11.17 -8.74
C LEU A 16 8.75 -10.11 -9.14
N GLN A 17 9.57 -10.42 -10.15
CA GLN A 17 10.63 -9.52 -10.60
C GLN A 17 10.06 -8.19 -11.10
N ALA A 18 8.96 -8.23 -11.87
CA ALA A 18 8.29 -7.04 -12.39
C ALA A 18 7.69 -6.19 -11.26
N LEU A 19 7.03 -6.81 -10.28
CA LEU A 19 6.47 -6.09 -9.14
C LEU A 19 7.56 -5.43 -8.28
N LEU A 20 8.67 -6.13 -8.03
CA LEU A 20 9.80 -5.57 -7.30
C LEU A 20 10.48 -4.43 -8.07
N ALA A 21 10.57 -4.52 -9.40
CA ALA A 21 11.11 -3.46 -10.23
C ALA A 21 10.25 -2.19 -10.15
N LEU A 22 8.92 -2.35 -10.15
CA LEU A 22 8.00 -1.23 -9.97
C LEU A 22 8.17 -0.58 -8.58
N ASP A 23 8.24 -1.37 -7.51
CA ASP A 23 8.42 -0.81 -6.16
C ASP A 23 9.74 -0.05 -6.04
N LYS A 24 10.85 -0.62 -6.55
CA LYS A 24 12.17 0.03 -6.59
C LYS A 24 12.18 1.35 -7.39
N SER A 25 11.38 1.46 -8.44
CA SER A 25 11.33 2.70 -9.24
C SER A 25 10.87 3.91 -8.40
N THR A 26 9.98 3.68 -7.43
CA THR A 26 9.51 4.73 -6.53
C THR A 26 10.52 5.10 -5.46
N GLU A 27 11.39 4.15 -5.08
CA GLU A 27 12.51 4.41 -4.17
C GLU A 27 13.61 5.21 -4.84
N ALA A 28 13.93 4.87 -6.09
CA ALA A 28 14.92 5.60 -6.90
C ALA A 28 14.49 7.05 -7.21
N ALA A 29 13.20 7.36 -7.10
CA ALA A 29 12.65 8.70 -7.24
C ALA A 29 12.56 9.48 -5.90
N ASP A 30 13.18 8.96 -4.83
CA ASP A 30 13.18 9.54 -3.49
C ASP A 30 11.78 9.81 -2.89
N VAL A 31 10.76 9.04 -3.32
CA VAL A 31 9.42 9.17 -2.74
C VAL A 31 9.43 8.60 -1.32
N PRO A 32 9.08 9.39 -0.29
CA PRO A 32 9.16 8.94 1.09
C PRO A 32 8.35 7.66 1.33
N TYR A 33 8.91 6.72 2.09
CA TYR A 33 8.28 5.42 2.38
C TYR A 33 6.84 5.58 2.87
N VAL A 34 6.61 6.46 3.85
CA VAL A 34 5.29 6.73 4.42
C VAL A 34 4.31 7.24 3.35
N THR A 35 4.75 8.14 2.47
CA THR A 35 3.94 8.64 1.35
C THR A 35 3.53 7.50 0.42
N ARG A 36 4.48 6.62 0.04
CA ARG A 36 4.19 5.45 -0.80
C ARG A 36 3.14 4.54 -0.16
N LYS A 37 3.27 4.26 1.14
CA LYS A 37 2.33 3.39 1.85
C LYS A 37 0.95 4.01 2.05
N LEU A 38 0.85 5.32 2.26
CA LEU A 38 -0.44 6.03 2.28
C LEU A 38 -1.13 5.98 0.91
N VAL A 39 -0.38 6.16 -0.19
CA VAL A 39 -0.90 6.00 -1.55
C VAL A 39 -1.40 4.58 -1.78
N HIS A 40 -0.61 3.57 -1.40
CA HIS A 40 -1.02 2.16 -1.53
C HIS A 40 -2.27 1.85 -0.71
N LEU A 41 -2.36 2.33 0.53
CA LEU A 41 -3.55 2.16 1.38
C LEU A 41 -4.78 2.81 0.72
N ARG A 42 -4.66 4.06 0.24
CA ARG A 42 -5.78 4.74 -0.42
C ARG A 42 -6.24 4.04 -1.69
N ALA A 43 -5.30 3.66 -2.56
CA ALA A 43 -5.61 2.92 -3.78
C ALA A 43 -6.30 1.58 -3.46
N SER A 44 -5.83 0.88 -2.42
CA SER A 44 -6.42 -0.38 -1.96
C SER A 44 -7.84 -0.23 -1.45
N GLN A 45 -8.13 0.86 -0.73
CA GLN A 45 -9.48 1.19 -0.28
C GLN A 45 -10.43 1.46 -1.45
N ILE A 46 -9.98 2.21 -2.47
CA ILE A 46 -10.76 2.47 -3.70
C ILE A 46 -11.06 1.16 -4.43
N ASN A 47 -10.06 0.29 -4.55
CA ASN A 47 -10.17 -0.98 -5.28
C ASN A 47 -10.85 -2.10 -4.47
N GLY A 48 -11.14 -1.89 -3.18
CA GLY A 48 -11.72 -2.91 -2.31
C GLY A 48 -10.81 -4.12 -2.04
N CYS A 49 -9.48 -3.98 -2.17
CA CYS A 49 -8.55 -5.07 -1.89
C CYS A 49 -8.33 -5.22 -0.38
N SER A 50 -9.11 -6.07 0.29
CA SER A 50 -9.04 -6.24 1.76
C SER A 50 -7.65 -6.64 2.27
N VAL A 51 -6.96 -7.52 1.55
CA VAL A 51 -5.57 -7.94 1.88
C VAL A 51 -4.63 -6.74 1.83
N CYS A 52 -4.72 -5.94 0.77
CA CYS A 52 -3.88 -4.77 0.58
C CYS A 52 -4.18 -3.69 1.63
N VAL A 53 -5.45 -3.50 1.98
CA VAL A 53 -5.88 -2.55 3.04
C VAL A 53 -5.27 -2.93 4.39
N ASP A 54 -5.41 -4.18 4.83
CA ASP A 54 -4.82 -4.64 6.10
C ASP A 54 -3.30 -4.57 6.08
N MET A 55 -2.67 -5.03 4.99
CA MET A 55 -1.22 -5.03 4.85
C MET A 55 -0.63 -3.62 4.94
N HIS A 56 -1.12 -2.67 4.14
CA HIS A 56 -0.56 -1.32 4.12
C HIS A 56 -0.88 -0.52 5.39
N ALA A 57 -2.03 -0.75 6.03
CA ALA A 57 -2.31 -0.16 7.34
C ALA A 57 -1.31 -0.66 8.40
N ARG A 58 -0.98 -1.96 8.42
CA ARG A 58 0.02 -2.53 9.34
C ARG A 58 1.44 -2.03 9.05
N GLU A 59 1.80 -1.89 7.77
CA GLU A 59 3.09 -1.30 7.38
C GLU A 59 3.23 0.13 7.91
N LEU A 60 2.19 0.97 7.75
CA LEU A 60 2.17 2.34 8.27
C LEU A 60 2.28 2.37 9.80
N LYS A 61 1.54 1.50 10.51
CA LYS A 61 1.66 1.37 11.98
C LYS A 61 3.08 0.99 12.40
N LYS A 62 3.72 0.04 11.71
CA LYS A 62 5.10 -0.37 11.99
C LYS A 62 6.11 0.74 11.71
N ALA A 63 5.82 1.61 10.74
CA ALA A 63 6.63 2.77 10.41
C ALA A 63 6.40 3.97 11.35
N GLY A 64 5.56 3.82 12.39
CA GLY A 64 5.28 4.89 13.35
C GLY A 64 4.36 6.00 12.84
N GLU A 65 3.63 5.75 11.75
CA GLU A 65 2.63 6.71 11.26
C GLU A 65 1.46 6.83 12.25
N LYS A 66 0.91 8.04 12.34
CA LYS A 66 -0.18 8.40 13.24
C LYS A 66 -1.48 7.73 12.82
N ASP A 67 -2.26 7.30 13.82
CA ASP A 67 -3.57 6.66 13.59
C ASP A 67 -4.53 7.57 12.84
N GLU A 68 -4.50 8.87 13.14
CA GLU A 68 -5.31 9.87 12.44
C GLU A 68 -5.06 9.85 10.94
N ARG A 69 -3.80 9.75 10.50
CA ARG A 69 -3.46 9.69 9.07
C ARG A 69 -3.85 8.35 8.45
N ILE A 70 -3.66 7.24 9.16
CA ILE A 70 -4.05 5.91 8.65
C ILE A 70 -5.56 5.81 8.47
N PHE A 71 -6.35 6.27 9.42
CA PHE A 71 -7.81 6.22 9.37
C PHE A 71 -8.39 7.25 8.40
N ALA A 72 -7.89 8.49 8.44
CA ALA A 72 -8.42 9.59 7.64
C ALA A 72 -8.01 9.53 6.16
N VAL A 73 -7.03 8.70 5.76
CA VAL A 73 -6.56 8.69 4.36
C VAL A 73 -7.70 8.43 3.37
N SER A 74 -8.72 7.67 3.76
CA SER A 74 -9.91 7.40 2.93
C SER A 74 -10.69 8.68 2.56
N ALA A 75 -10.64 9.70 3.40
CA ALA A 75 -11.30 10.99 3.29
C ALA A 75 -10.31 12.18 3.32
N TRP A 76 -9.05 11.94 2.92
CA TRP A 76 -7.92 12.85 3.14
C TRP A 76 -8.17 14.32 2.76
N ARG A 77 -8.95 14.58 1.70
CA ARG A 77 -9.27 15.92 1.18
C ARG A 77 -10.02 16.83 2.17
N GLN A 78 -10.66 16.26 3.18
CA GLN A 78 -11.49 17.00 4.15
C GLN A 78 -10.93 16.93 5.58
N THR A 79 -9.64 16.62 5.72
CA THR A 79 -9.00 16.45 7.03
C THR A 79 -7.70 17.25 7.12
N PRO A 80 -7.31 17.71 8.33
CA PRO A 80 -6.15 18.59 8.49
C PRO A 80 -4.80 17.84 8.56
N TYR A 81 -4.78 16.52 8.33
CA TYR A 81 -3.62 15.68 8.64
C TYR A 81 -2.63 15.50 7.48
N PHE A 82 -2.96 16.02 6.29
CA PHE A 82 -2.21 15.79 5.06
C PHE A 82 -1.78 17.12 4.43
N THR A 83 -0.61 17.10 3.76
CA THR A 83 0.03 18.24 3.08
C THR A 83 0.10 17.99 1.59
#